data_AF-A0A960T6I9-F1
#
_entry.id   AF-A0A960T6I9-F1
#
_cell.length_a   1.000
_cell.length_b   1.000
_cell.length_c   1.000
_cell.angle_alpha   90.00
_cell.angle_beta   90.00
_cell.angle_gamma   90.00
#
_symmetry.space_group_name_H-M   'P 1'
#
loop_
_entity.id
_entity.type
_entity.pdbx_description
1 polymer ?
#
loop_
_entity_poly.entity_id
_entity_poly.type
_entity_poly.pdbx_seq_one_letter_code
_entity_poly.pdbx_strand_id
1 'polypeptide(L)'
;QFLSPHYLHGASCFPRPDFINVGVYGVPKSGEDIPAMTHALELAANALGGRKMLYALNYYSEEEFWAVYDRERYDALRCAYGAESHPSLYQRTNSGSSRS
;
A
#
# COMPACT_ATOMS: atom_id res chain seq x y z
N GLN A 1 6.38 -5.37 -11.99
CA GLN A 1 5.33 -5.04 -11.01
C GLN A 1 5.81 -3.84 -10.18
N PHE A 2 5.60 -2.60 -10.64
CA PHE A 2 6.17 -1.38 -10.01
C PHE A 2 5.57 -1.03 -8.64
N LEU A 3 4.36 -1.54 -8.36
CA LEU A 3 3.71 -1.46 -7.05
C LEU A 3 4.30 -2.46 -6.05
N SER A 4 5.13 -3.40 -6.50
CA SER A 4 5.80 -4.35 -5.60
C SER A 4 6.92 -3.64 -4.84
N PRO A 5 7.08 -3.92 -3.53
CA PRO A 5 8.25 -3.46 -2.78
C PRO A 5 9.57 -4.00 -3.34
N HIS A 6 9.54 -5.07 -4.16
CA HIS A 6 10.71 -5.61 -4.83
C HIS A 6 11.09 -4.89 -6.14
N TYR A 7 10.31 -3.88 -6.56
CA TYR A 7 10.61 -3.13 -7.76
C TYR A 7 11.76 -2.15 -7.52
N LEU A 8 12.88 -2.40 -8.18
CA LEU A 8 14.00 -1.49 -8.24
C LEU A 8 14.05 -0.90 -9.65
N HIS A 9 13.78 0.40 -9.78
CA HIS A 9 13.84 1.09 -11.05
C HIS A 9 15.28 1.18 -11.54
N GLY A 10 15.59 0.62 -12.72
CA GLY A 10 16.90 0.72 -13.35
C GLY A 10 18.05 -0.04 -12.67
N ALA A 11 17.77 -0.90 -11.68
CA ALA A 11 18.81 -1.65 -10.99
C ALA A 11 19.22 -2.90 -11.78
N SER A 12 20.25 -2.77 -12.61
CA SER A 12 20.99 -3.88 -13.22
C SER A 12 22.08 -4.46 -12.30
N CYS A 13 22.23 -3.94 -11.08
CA CYS A 13 23.45 -4.14 -10.31
C CYS A 13 23.22 -5.06 -9.11
N PHE A 14 23.96 -6.17 -9.09
CA PHE A 14 24.10 -7.09 -7.96
C PHE A 14 25.08 -6.52 -6.91
N PRO A 15 24.91 -6.90 -5.63
CA PRO A 15 23.87 -7.79 -5.11
C PRO A 15 22.55 -7.06 -4.88
N ARG A 16 21.43 -7.75 -5.09
CA ARG A 16 20.11 -7.19 -4.77
C ARG A 16 19.97 -7.06 -3.24
N PRO A 17 19.29 -6.02 -2.73
CA PRO A 17 18.98 -5.93 -1.31
C PRO A 17 18.11 -7.11 -0.88
N ASP A 18 18.35 -7.60 0.33
CA ASP A 18 17.48 -8.57 0.99
C ASP A 18 16.16 -7.89 1.38
N PHE A 19 15.07 -8.65 1.28
CA PHE A 19 13.74 -8.20 1.68
C PHE A 19 13.22 -9.06 2.82
N ILE A 20 12.68 -8.41 3.85
CA ILE A 20 12.06 -9.08 4.98
C ILE A 20 10.56 -8.79 4.93
N ASN A 21 9.74 -9.85 5.00
CA ASN A 21 8.31 -9.72 5.22
C ASN A 21 8.02 -9.86 6.71
N VAL A 22 7.30 -8.89 7.28
CA VAL A 22 6.88 -8.90 8.69
C VAL A 22 5.37 -8.94 8.74
N GLY A 23 4.83 -9.99 9.37
CA GLY A 23 3.40 -10.13 9.63
C GLY A 23 3.09 -9.81 11.09
N VAL A 24 2.14 -8.91 11.32
CA VAL A 24 1.63 -8.58 12.66
C VAL A 24 0.22 -9.18 12.78
N TYR A 25 0.01 -10.02 13.80
CA TYR A 25 -1.24 -10.74 14.02
C TYR A 25 -1.64 -10.68 15.49
N GLY A 26 -2.94 -10.60 15.76
CA GLY A 26 -3.47 -10.61 17.11
C GLY A 26 -4.97 -10.29 17.14
N VAL A 27 -5.60 -10.57 18.28
CA VAL A 27 -6.95 -10.11 18.58
C VAL A 27 -6.81 -8.86 19.43
N PRO A 28 -7.33 -7.71 18.99
CA PRO A 28 -7.27 -6.51 19.79
C PRO A 28 -8.09 -6.64 21.06
N LYS A 29 -7.67 -5.92 22.10
CA LYS A 29 -8.44 -5.85 23.35
C LYS A 29 -9.69 -5.00 23.15
N SER A 30 -10.69 -5.24 23.99
CA SER A 30 -11.92 -4.43 23.97
C SER A 30 -11.59 -2.95 24.17
N GLY A 31 -12.12 -2.09 23.31
CA GLY A 31 -11.91 -0.64 23.35
C GLY A 31 -10.71 -0.11 22.56
N GLU A 32 -9.93 -0.97 21.90
CA GLU A 32 -8.82 -0.53 21.03
C GLU A 32 -9.34 -0.01 19.66
N ASP A 33 -8.77 1.10 19.22
CA ASP A 33 -9.05 1.71 17.92
C ASP A 33 -8.17 1.06 16.84
N ILE A 34 -8.72 0.05 16.17
CA ILE A 34 -7.99 -0.75 15.17
C ILE A 34 -7.58 0.06 13.94
N PRO A 35 -8.46 0.93 13.39
CA PRO A 35 -8.05 1.89 12.37
C PRO A 35 -6.82 2.71 12.79
N ALA A 36 -6.86 3.35 13.97
CA ALA A 36 -5.76 4.20 14.42
C ALA A 36 -4.45 3.40 14.64
N MET A 37 -4.54 2.21 15.23
CA MET A 37 -3.37 1.34 15.42
C MET A 37 -2.78 0.88 14.08
N THR A 38 -3.63 0.50 13.13
CA THR A 38 -3.17 0.06 11.81
C THR A 38 -2.54 1.21 11.03
N HIS A 39 -3.13 2.41 11.09
CA HIS A 39 -2.57 3.63 10.50
C HIS A 39 -1.22 3.99 11.11
N ALA A 40 -1.06 3.88 12.44
CA ALA A 40 0.23 4.10 13.10
C ALA A 40 1.31 3.11 12.62
N LEU A 41 0.96 1.83 12.43
CA LEU A 41 1.88 0.82 11.88
C LEU A 41 2.25 1.12 10.42
N GLU A 42 1.28 1.56 9.63
CA GLU A 42 1.45 1.99 8.24
C GLU A 42 2.44 3.15 8.12
N LEU A 43 2.27 4.21 8.92
CA LEU A 43 3.18 5.35 8.96
C LEU A 43 4.59 4.95 9.44
N ALA A 44 4.69 4.10 10.46
CA ALA A 44 5.97 3.61 10.95
C ALA A 44 6.71 2.77 9.90
N ALA A 45 6.00 1.90 9.17
CA ALA A 45 6.59 1.13 8.08
C ALA A 45 7.12 2.05 6.98
N ASN A 46 6.34 3.06 6.57
CA ASN A 46 6.75 4.02 5.55
C ASN A 46 7.98 4.85 5.98
N ALA A 47 8.02 5.31 7.23
CA ALA A 47 9.16 6.05 7.78
C ALA A 47 10.47 5.24 7.78
N LEU A 48 10.37 3.92 7.87
CA LEU A 48 11.50 2.99 7.78
C LEU A 48 11.86 2.58 6.33
N GLY A 49 11.21 3.18 5.32
CA GLY A 49 11.37 2.81 3.91
C GLY A 49 10.70 1.49 3.53
N GLY A 50 9.92 0.91 4.45
CA GLY A 50 9.06 -0.23 4.20
C GLY A 50 7.75 0.20 3.55
N ARG A 51 6.97 -0.78 3.09
CA ARG A 51 5.66 -0.54 2.48
C ARG A 51 4.68 -1.59 2.93
N LYS A 52 3.42 -1.20 3.08
CA LYS A 52 2.33 -2.15 3.31
C LYS A 52 2.10 -2.99 2.06
N MET A 53 1.90 -4.28 2.27
CA MET A 53 1.41 -5.17 1.22
C MET A 53 -0.11 -5.02 1.12
N LEU A 54 -0.60 -4.75 -0.09
CA LEU A 54 -2.00 -4.43 -0.37
C LEU A 54 -2.93 -5.67 -0.44
N TYR A 55 -2.65 -6.71 0.35
CA TYR A 55 -3.54 -7.87 0.52
C TYR A 55 -4.63 -7.62 1.58
N ALA A 56 -4.45 -6.63 2.44
CA ALA A 56 -5.36 -6.26 3.52
C ALA A 56 -5.88 -4.84 3.32
N LEU A 57 -6.94 -4.49 4.08
CA LEU A 57 -7.43 -3.12 4.15
C LEU A 57 -6.32 -2.18 4.64
N ASN A 58 -6.26 -0.98 4.07
CA ASN A 58 -5.42 0.11 4.55
C ASN A 58 -6.26 1.26 5.13
N TYR A 59 -5.61 2.07 5.95
CA TYR A 59 -6.22 3.21 6.64
C TYR A 59 -5.53 4.54 6.31
N TYR A 60 -4.76 4.57 5.23
CA TYR A 60 -4.20 5.80 4.68
C TYR A 60 -5.29 6.76 4.20
N SER A 61 -5.02 8.06 4.27
CA SER A 61 -5.67 9.02 3.38
C SER A 61 -5.28 8.74 1.93
N GLU A 62 -6.02 9.31 0.97
CA GLU A 62 -5.66 9.15 -0.45
C GLU A 62 -4.29 9.79 -0.74
N GLU A 63 -4.01 10.95 -0.14
CA GLU A 63 -2.71 11.61 -0.27
C GLU A 63 -1.58 10.76 0.30
N GLU A 64 -1.76 10.20 1.50
CA GLU A 64 -0.77 9.32 2.13
C GLU A 64 -0.50 8.08 1.27
N PHE A 65 -1.55 7.47 0.73
CA PHE A 65 -1.42 6.30 -0.15
C PHE A 65 -0.57 6.63 -1.38
N TRP A 66 -0.89 7.70 -2.09
CA TRP A 66 -0.15 8.09 -3.31
C TRP A 66 1.21 8.73 -3.03
N ALA A 67 1.52 9.11 -1.79
CA ALA A 67 2.88 9.44 -1.38
C ALA A 67 3.78 8.19 -1.28
N VAL A 68 3.19 7.03 -1.00
CA VAL A 68 3.91 5.74 -0.92
C VAL A 68 4.01 5.04 -2.29
N TYR A 69 2.95 5.13 -3.11
CA TYR A 69 2.87 4.47 -4.40
C TYR A 69 2.84 5.48 -5.56
N ASP A 70 3.59 5.19 -6.62
CA ASP A 70 3.68 6.05 -7.80
C ASP A 70 2.35 6.13 -8.57
N ARG A 71 1.59 7.20 -8.32
CA ARG A 71 0.27 7.45 -8.92
C ARG A 71 0.35 7.67 -10.42
N GLU A 72 1.33 8.44 -10.90
CA GLU A 72 1.45 8.78 -12.32
C GLU A 72 1.66 7.52 -13.17
N ARG A 73 2.58 6.64 -12.75
CA ARG A 73 2.79 5.36 -13.44
C ARG A 73 1.59 4.44 -13.35
N TYR A 74 0.86 4.48 -12.23
CA TYR A 74 -0.36 3.71 -12.05
C TYR A 74 -1.48 4.18 -13.00
N ASP A 75 -1.74 5.48 -13.06
CA ASP A 75 -2.77 6.07 -13.91
C ASP A 75 -2.44 5.89 -15.40
N ALA A 76 -1.17 6.02 -15.80
CA ALA A 76 -0.72 5.74 -17.16
C ALA A 76 -1.03 4.30 -17.60
N LEU A 77 -0.82 3.32 -16.71
CA LEU A 77 -1.16 1.93 -16.99
C LEU A 77 -2.67 1.70 -17.07
N ARG A 78 -3.45 2.34 -16.20
CA ARG A 78 -4.91 2.24 -16.28
C ARG A 78 -5.43 2.74 -17.62
N CYS A 79 -4.91 3.87 -18.09
CA CYS A 79 -5.26 4.42 -19.40
C CYS A 79 -4.85 3.47 -20.53
N ALA A 80 -3.59 3.00 -20.54
CA ALA A 80 -3.07 2.12 -21.58
C ALA A 80 -3.86 0.81 -21.74
N TYR A 81 -4.48 0.32 -20.67
CA TYR A 81 -5.28 -0.90 -20.67
C TYR A 81 -6.80 -0.67 -20.55
N GLY A 82 -7.27 0.58 -20.66
CA GLY A 82 -8.70 0.91 -20.59
C GLY A 82 -9.38 0.58 -19.25
N ALA A 83 -8.64 0.59 -18.15
CA ALA A 83 -9.12 0.21 -16.82
C ALA A 83 -9.70 1.39 -16.01
N GLU A 84 -9.91 2.55 -16.64
CA GLU A 84 -10.33 3.78 -15.98
C GLU A 84 -11.72 3.69 -15.34
N SER A 85 -12.59 2.85 -15.88
CA SER A 85 -13.94 2.59 -15.35
C SER A 85 -13.97 1.72 -14.09
N HIS A 86 -12.86 1.04 -13.77
CA HIS A 86 -12.75 0.22 -12.57
C HIS A 86 -12.29 1.06 -11.37
N PRO A 87 -12.66 0.69 -10.13
CA PRO A 87 -12.14 1.36 -8.95
C PRO A 87 -10.61 1.40 -8.93
N SER A 88 -10.05 2.49 -8.41
CA SER A 88 -8.61 2.64 -8.22
C SER A 88 -8.09 1.65 -7.16
N LEU A 89 -6.78 1.44 -7.11
CA LEU A 89 -6.15 0.55 -6.14
C LEU A 89 -6.42 1.02 -4.70
N TYR A 90 -6.34 2.34 -4.47
CA TYR A 90 -6.72 2.97 -3.21
C TYR A 90 -8.18 2.64 -2.85
N GLN A 91 -9.12 2.89 -3.78
CA GLN A 91 -10.53 2.58 -3.55
C GLN A 91 -10.76 1.10 -3.23
N ARG A 92 -10.09 0.16 -3.92
CA ARG A 92 -10.29 -1.27 -3.64
C ARG A 92 -9.76 -1.72 -2.28
N THR A 93 -8.78 -1.03 -1.73
CA THR A 93 -8.04 -1.48 -0.54
C THR A 93 -8.29 -0.61 0.67
N ASN A 94 -8.95 0.54 0.53
CA ASN A 94 -9.33 1.36 1.66
C ASN A 94 -10.59 0.80 2.34
N SER A 95 -10.52 0.66 3.66
CA SER A 95 -11.62 0.27 4.54
C SER A 95 -12.91 1.10 4.37
N GLY A 96 -12.82 2.33 3.85
CA GLY A 96 -13.96 3.21 3.58
C GLY A 96 -14.74 2.94 2.29
N SER A 97 -14.31 1.98 1.45
CA SER A 97 -14.88 1.83 0.09
C SER A 97 -15.97 0.75 -0.06
N SER A 98 -16.53 0.23 1.05
CA SER A 98 -17.72 -0.62 0.99
C SER A 98 -18.72 -0.31 2.10
N ARG A 99 -19.73 0.51 1.78
CA ARG A 99 -21.16 0.39 2.16
C ARG A 99 -21.88 1.69 1.76
N SER A 100 -22.27 1.76 0.48
CA SER A 100 -23.45 2.46 0.00
C SER A 100 -24.31 1.45 -0.73
#